data_AF-A0A4R9JEA6-F1
#
_entry.id   AF-A0A4R9JEA6-F1
#
_cell.length_a   1.000
_cell.length_b   1.000
_cell.length_c   1.000
_cell.angle_alpha   90.00
_cell.angle_beta   90.00
_cell.angle_gamma   90.00
#
_symmetry.space_group_name_H-M   'P 1'
#
loop_
_entity.id
_entity.type
_entity.pdbx_description
1 polymer ?
#
loop_
_entity_poly.entity_id
_entity_poly.type
_entity_poly.pdbx_seq_one_letter_code
_entity_poly.pdbx_strand_id
1 'polypeptide(L)'
;MKTVSSQLYEEFLKEKKTNRRFELAGLYIGYGAYVVSLGIVFWFKRENPLFSAMFFLGLFTRVSSLMIGRVFLVPKVFLQLLSSNASEREEAWDTIQAHKDEIIGRLARNIYGWNDASELYSMDKEELTEFVREKTSTNWRKIGKIFLLFYVPLALFVTYLTIYAWFL
;
A
#
# COMPACT_ATOMS: atom_id res chain seq x y z
N MET A 1 34.24 3.79 13.97
CA MET A 1 33.30 3.25 12.98
C MET A 1 32.15 2.64 13.77
N LYS A 2 31.02 3.36 13.94
CA LYS A 2 29.85 2.81 14.63
C LYS A 2 29.23 1.78 13.69
N THR A 3 29.04 0.55 14.17
CA THR A 3 28.31 -0.49 13.45
C THR A 3 26.88 0.00 13.22
N VAL A 4 26.60 0.46 12.00
CA VAL A 4 25.24 0.71 11.55
C VAL A 4 24.42 -0.55 11.84
N SER A 5 23.31 -0.37 12.54
CA SER A 5 22.44 -1.48 12.95
C SER A 5 21.97 -2.26 11.73
N SER A 6 22.50 -3.47 11.52
CA SER A 6 22.05 -4.32 10.42
C SER A 6 20.57 -4.69 10.58
N GLN A 7 20.05 -4.64 11.80
CA GLN A 7 18.68 -5.03 12.13
C GLN A 7 17.64 -4.12 11.49
N LEU A 8 17.82 -2.79 11.60
CA LEU A 8 16.85 -1.85 11.05
C LEU A 8 16.81 -1.88 9.51
N TYR A 9 17.98 -2.03 8.89
CA TYR A 9 18.07 -2.20 7.45
C TYR A 9 17.48 -3.55 6.99
N GLU A 10 17.72 -4.63 7.71
CA GLU A 10 17.09 -5.94 7.44
C GLU A 10 15.56 -5.89 7.56
N GLU A 11 15.04 -5.16 8.55
CA GLU A 11 13.60 -4.91 8.68
C GLU A 11 13.06 -4.15 7.48
N PHE A 12 13.76 -3.12 7.02
CA PHE A 12 13.42 -2.37 5.81
C PHE A 12 13.38 -3.29 4.58
N LEU A 13 14.37 -4.18 4.40
CA LEU A 13 14.38 -5.14 3.28
C LEU A 13 13.21 -6.14 3.34
N LYS A 14 12.89 -6.64 4.54
CA LYS A 14 11.73 -7.52 4.77
C LYS A 14 10.42 -6.79 4.45
N GLU A 15 10.29 -5.53 4.89
CA GLU A 15 9.14 -4.67 4.58
C GLU A 15 9.03 -4.41 3.08
N LYS A 16 10.13 -4.04 2.41
CA LYS A 16 10.19 -3.82 0.96
C LYS A 16 9.68 -5.02 0.17
N LYS A 17 10.13 -6.23 0.52
CA LYS A 17 9.70 -7.48 -0.11
C LYS A 17 8.22 -7.76 0.12
N THR A 18 7.75 -7.52 1.34
CA THR A 18 6.35 -7.74 1.73
C THR A 18 5.42 -6.77 1.02
N ASN A 19 5.76 -5.47 0.99
CA ASN A 19 4.98 -4.43 0.32
C ASN A 19 4.88 -4.70 -1.17
N ARG A 20 5.98 -5.13 -1.82
CA ARG A 20 5.96 -5.50 -3.24
C ARG A 20 5.01 -6.67 -3.53
N ARG A 21 4.94 -7.67 -2.63
CA ARG A 21 3.98 -8.78 -2.76
C ARG A 21 2.54 -8.30 -2.63
N PHE A 22 2.26 -7.39 -1.69
CA PHE A 22 0.92 -6.81 -1.54
C PHE A 22 0.52 -5.92 -2.72
N GLU A 23 1.43 -5.11 -3.25
CA GLU A 23 1.21 -4.30 -4.46
C GLU A 23 0.88 -5.20 -5.65
N LEU A 24 1.65 -6.27 -5.86
CA LEU A 24 1.40 -7.24 -6.94
C LEU A 24 0.08 -7.99 -6.73
N ALA A 25 -0.21 -8.44 -5.51
CA ALA A 25 -1.46 -9.11 -5.19
C ALA A 25 -2.66 -8.17 -5.45
N GLY A 26 -2.58 -6.92 -5.04
CA GLY A 26 -3.61 -5.91 -5.33
C GLY A 26 -3.79 -5.67 -6.82
N LEU A 27 -2.70 -5.66 -7.59
CA LEU A 27 -2.74 -5.54 -9.05
C LEU A 27 -3.43 -6.76 -9.69
N TYR A 28 -3.01 -7.97 -9.36
CA TYR A 28 -3.59 -9.19 -9.91
C TYR A 28 -5.06 -9.39 -9.50
N ILE A 29 -5.41 -9.14 -8.24
CA ILE A 29 -6.78 -9.26 -7.76
C ILE A 29 -7.67 -8.20 -8.40
N GLY A 30 -7.20 -6.94 -8.48
CA GLY A 30 -7.97 -5.84 -9.07
C GLY A 30 -8.23 -6.04 -10.56
N TYR A 31 -7.18 -6.32 -11.36
CA TYR A 31 -7.35 -6.57 -12.78
C TYR A 31 -8.03 -7.90 -13.08
N GLY A 32 -7.74 -8.94 -12.30
CA GLY A 32 -8.39 -10.25 -12.42
C GLY A 32 -9.89 -10.18 -12.17
N ALA A 33 -10.31 -9.50 -11.09
CA ALA A 33 -11.72 -9.27 -10.81
C ALA A 33 -12.41 -8.51 -11.95
N TYR A 34 -11.76 -7.49 -12.50
CA TYR A 34 -12.29 -6.72 -13.63
C TYR A 34 -12.50 -7.58 -14.89
N VAL A 35 -11.50 -8.40 -15.26
CA VAL A 35 -11.59 -9.31 -16.42
C VAL A 35 -12.67 -10.36 -16.22
N VAL A 36 -12.78 -10.96 -15.03
CA VAL A 36 -13.83 -11.93 -14.71
C VAL A 36 -15.21 -11.30 -14.83
N SER A 37 -15.40 -10.10 -14.27
CA SER A 37 -16.68 -9.39 -14.36
C SER A 37 -17.05 -9.04 -15.79
N LEU A 38 -16.09 -8.58 -16.61
CA LEU A 38 -16.34 -8.33 -18.04
C LEU A 38 -16.68 -9.61 -18.80
N GLY A 39 -15.97 -10.71 -18.53
CA GLY A 39 -16.26 -12.01 -19.13
C GLY A 39 -17.68 -12.46 -18.82
N ILE A 40 -18.11 -12.40 -17.56
CA ILE A 40 -19.47 -12.80 -17.15
C ILE A 40 -20.54 -11.95 -17.85
N VAL A 41 -20.38 -10.64 -17.90
CA VAL A 41 -21.39 -9.72 -18.46
C VAL A 41 -21.46 -9.80 -19.99
N PHE A 42 -20.32 -9.78 -20.68
CA PHE A 42 -20.29 -9.64 -22.14
C PHE A 42 -20.19 -10.98 -22.89
N TRP A 43 -19.50 -11.98 -22.34
CA TRP A 43 -19.30 -13.26 -23.03
C TRP A 43 -20.50 -14.19 -22.86
N PHE A 44 -21.04 -14.29 -21.64
CA PHE A 44 -22.12 -15.22 -21.35
C PHE A 44 -23.51 -14.67 -21.70
N LYS A 45 -23.63 -13.40 -22.13
CA LYS A 45 -24.88 -12.73 -22.54
C LYS A 45 -26.08 -13.03 -21.63
N ARG A 46 -25.86 -13.22 -20.33
CA ARG A 46 -26.94 -13.39 -19.36
C ARG A 46 -27.44 -12.00 -18.98
N GLU A 47 -28.64 -11.65 -19.43
CA GLU A 47 -29.33 -10.40 -19.11
C GLU A 47 -29.87 -10.36 -17.67
N ASN A 48 -29.16 -10.99 -16.72
CA ASN A 48 -29.55 -10.91 -15.31
C ASN A 48 -28.85 -9.69 -14.68
N PRO A 49 -29.61 -8.68 -14.20
CA PRO A 49 -29.05 -7.49 -13.60
C PRO A 49 -28.18 -7.79 -12.37
N LEU A 50 -28.34 -8.94 -11.73
CA LEU A 50 -27.49 -9.38 -10.61
C LEU A 50 -26.02 -9.55 -11.00
N PHE A 51 -25.71 -9.84 -12.28
CA PHE A 51 -24.31 -9.90 -12.74
C PHE A 51 -23.63 -8.52 -12.82
N SER A 52 -24.40 -7.42 -12.89
CA SER A 52 -23.84 -6.06 -12.82
C SER A 52 -23.20 -5.78 -11.45
N ALA A 53 -23.66 -6.44 -10.38
CA ALA A 53 -23.07 -6.31 -9.05
C ALA A 53 -21.60 -6.77 -9.01
N MET A 54 -21.21 -7.77 -9.83
CA MET A 54 -19.81 -8.19 -9.96
C MET A 54 -18.94 -7.13 -10.61
N PHE A 55 -19.50 -6.35 -11.54
CA PHE A 55 -18.77 -5.24 -12.15
C PHE A 55 -18.46 -4.15 -11.12
N PHE A 56 -19.45 -3.77 -10.29
CA PHE A 56 -19.24 -2.84 -9.19
C PHE A 56 -18.29 -3.39 -8.13
N LEU A 57 -18.35 -4.68 -7.81
CA LEU A 57 -17.39 -5.32 -6.93
C LEU A 57 -15.97 -5.21 -7.49
N GLY A 58 -15.76 -5.55 -8.77
CA GLY A 58 -14.44 -5.45 -9.43
C GLY A 58 -13.88 -4.02 -9.43
N LEU A 59 -14.72 -3.02 -9.70
CA LEU A 59 -14.35 -1.61 -9.58
C LEU A 59 -13.98 -1.23 -8.15
N PHE A 60 -14.77 -1.65 -7.17
CA PHE A 60 -14.52 -1.38 -5.76
C PHE A 60 -13.22 -2.05 -5.30
N THR A 61 -12.97 -3.31 -5.67
CA THR A 61 -11.71 -4.02 -5.45
C THR A 61 -10.53 -3.26 -6.04
N ARG A 62 -10.68 -2.68 -7.24
CA ARG A 62 -9.63 -1.89 -7.88
C ARG A 62 -9.31 -0.62 -7.09
N VAL A 63 -10.33 0.15 -6.70
CA VAL A 63 -10.15 1.34 -5.85
C VAL A 63 -9.49 0.98 -4.52
N SER A 64 -9.90 -0.15 -3.93
CA SER A 64 -9.33 -0.70 -2.70
C SER A 64 -7.85 -1.05 -2.85
N SER A 65 -7.46 -1.65 -3.98
CA SER A 65 -6.05 -1.99 -4.25
C SER A 65 -5.15 -0.76 -4.28
N LEU A 66 -5.66 0.38 -4.78
CA LEU A 66 -4.93 1.65 -4.81
C LEU A 66 -4.79 2.25 -3.40
N MET A 67 -5.84 2.13 -2.57
CA MET A 67 -5.82 2.53 -1.17
C MET A 67 -4.79 1.76 -0.34
N ILE A 68 -4.61 0.47 -0.61
CA ILE A 68 -3.59 -0.35 0.09
C ILE A 68 -2.17 0.19 -0.16
N GLY A 69 -1.89 0.73 -1.35
CA GLY A 69 -0.60 1.39 -1.63
C GLY A 69 -0.31 2.57 -0.69
N ARG A 70 -1.35 3.32 -0.29
CA ARG A 70 -1.21 4.44 0.67
C ARG A 70 -0.87 3.97 2.09
N VAL A 71 -1.25 2.74 2.46
CA VAL A 71 -0.96 2.16 3.79
C VAL A 71 0.54 1.92 4.01
N PHE A 72 1.29 1.72 2.93
CA PHE A 72 2.72 1.40 2.93
C PHE A 72 3.59 2.52 2.34
N LEU A 73 3.02 3.73 2.25
CA LEU A 73 3.64 4.87 1.59
C LEU A 73 4.95 5.29 2.29
N VAL A 74 4.96 5.30 3.62
CA VAL A 74 6.15 5.60 4.43
C VAL A 74 6.71 4.32 5.07
N PRO A 75 7.95 3.91 4.75
CA PRO A 75 8.61 2.77 5.39
C PRO A 75 8.85 2.99 6.89
N LYS A 76 8.88 1.90 7.67
CA LYS A 76 9.04 1.97 9.14
C LYS A 76 10.32 2.66 9.60
N VAL A 77 11.41 2.54 8.84
CA VAL A 77 12.69 3.21 9.16
C VAL A 77 12.50 4.73 9.29
N PHE A 78 11.64 5.34 8.46
CA PHE A 78 11.32 6.77 8.58
C PHE A 78 10.39 7.05 9.76
N LEU A 79 9.51 6.12 10.13
CA LEU A 79 8.66 6.27 11.32
C LEU A 79 9.47 6.32 12.62
N GLN A 80 10.63 5.67 12.67
CA GLN A 80 11.53 5.75 13.83
C GLN A 80 12.18 7.13 14.00
N LEU A 81 12.27 7.95 12.96
CA LEU A 81 12.65 9.37 13.10
C LEU A 81 11.66 10.15 13.98
N LEU A 82 10.42 9.68 14.09
CA LEU A 82 9.38 10.26 14.93
C LEU A 82 9.33 9.64 16.34
N SER A 83 10.25 8.71 16.68
CA SER A 83 10.29 8.08 18.00
C SER A 83 10.58 9.09 19.12
N SER A 84 9.99 8.87 20.30
CA SER A 84 10.32 9.63 21.51
C SER A 84 11.71 9.31 22.06
N ASN A 85 12.28 8.17 21.67
CA ASN A 85 13.62 7.75 22.08
C ASN A 85 14.70 8.38 21.19
N ALA A 86 15.60 9.17 21.79
CA ALA A 86 16.69 9.81 21.06
C ALA A 86 17.63 8.79 20.38
N SER A 87 17.90 7.65 21.02
CA SER A 87 18.78 6.62 20.45
C SER A 87 18.20 6.01 19.18
N GLU A 88 16.89 5.75 19.16
CA GLU A 88 16.20 5.20 17.99
C GLU A 88 16.17 6.19 16.82
N ARG A 89 16.02 7.49 17.10
CA ARG A 89 16.06 8.53 16.07
C ARG A 89 17.43 8.66 15.43
N GLU A 90 18.50 8.62 16.22
CA GLU A 90 19.87 8.61 15.69
C GLU A 90 20.15 7.35 14.87
N GLU A 91 19.75 6.18 15.38
CA GLU A 91 19.94 4.92 14.67
C GLU A 91 19.19 4.89 13.33
N ALA A 92 17.96 5.41 13.28
CA ALA A 92 17.19 5.54 12.06
C ALA A 92 17.86 6.48 11.06
N TRP A 93 18.34 7.63 11.51
CA TRP A 93 19.05 8.59 10.66
C TRP A 93 20.35 8.02 10.10
N ASP A 94 21.18 7.41 10.94
CA ASP A 94 22.43 6.77 10.54
C ASP A 94 22.17 5.66 9.50
N THR A 95 21.12 4.86 9.70
CA THR A 95 20.71 3.80 8.77
C THR A 95 20.23 4.37 7.43
N ILE A 96 19.44 5.45 7.45
CA ILE A 96 18.99 6.14 6.23
C ILE A 96 20.18 6.68 5.46
N GLN A 97 21.15 7.33 6.12
CA GLN A 97 22.32 7.87 5.45
C GLN A 97 23.24 6.78 4.89
N ALA A 98 23.42 5.67 5.61
CA ALA A 98 24.24 4.55 5.15
C ALA A 98 23.69 3.86 3.88
N HIS A 99 22.36 3.86 3.70
CA HIS A 99 21.67 3.24 2.56
C HIS A 99 20.77 4.24 1.81
N LYS A 100 21.25 5.49 1.68
CA LYS A 100 20.47 6.65 1.22
C LYS A 100 19.73 6.40 -0.09
N ASP A 101 20.43 5.91 -1.10
CA ASP A 101 19.87 5.71 -2.44
C ASP A 101 18.69 4.74 -2.44
N GLU A 102 18.78 3.67 -1.66
CA GLU A 102 17.75 2.64 -1.63
C GLU A 102 16.56 3.04 -0.76
N ILE A 103 16.83 3.60 0.42
CA ILE A 103 15.80 3.96 1.40
C ILE A 103 15.02 5.20 0.96
N ILE A 104 15.72 6.28 0.59
CA ILE A 104 15.10 7.49 0.05
C ILE A 104 14.46 7.21 -1.30
N GLY A 105 15.12 6.44 -2.18
CA GLY A 105 14.54 6.07 -3.48
C GLY A 105 13.21 5.34 -3.39
N ARG A 106 13.03 4.51 -2.35
CA ARG A 106 11.73 3.86 -2.10
C ARG A 106 10.67 4.86 -1.63
N LEU A 107 11.02 5.78 -0.73
CA LEU A 107 10.10 6.82 -0.27
C LEU A 107 9.72 7.78 -1.42
N ALA A 108 10.70 8.21 -2.20
CA ALA A 108 10.53 9.03 -3.40
C ALA A 108 9.56 8.40 -4.39
N ARG A 109 9.78 7.13 -4.76
CA ARG A 109 8.89 6.40 -5.66
C ARG A 109 7.46 6.28 -5.13
N ASN A 110 7.29 6.14 -3.81
CA ASN A 110 5.98 6.02 -3.20
C ASN A 110 5.21 7.36 -3.17
N ILE A 111 5.91 8.49 -3.07
CA ILE A 111 5.31 9.82 -2.91
C ILE A 111 5.17 10.54 -4.25
N TYR A 112 6.28 10.63 -4.99
CA TYR A 112 6.39 11.40 -6.23
C TYR A 112 6.15 10.54 -7.47
N GLY A 113 6.22 9.22 -7.35
CA GLY A 113 5.98 8.31 -8.48
C GLY A 113 7.06 8.46 -9.55
N TRP A 114 6.70 9.14 -10.64
CA TRP A 114 7.56 9.42 -11.80
C TRP A 114 8.04 10.89 -11.84
N ASN A 115 7.60 11.70 -10.88
CA ASN A 115 8.00 13.10 -10.77
C ASN A 115 9.39 13.23 -10.14
N ASP A 116 10.00 14.41 -10.30
CA ASP A 116 11.28 14.71 -9.67
C ASP A 116 11.19 14.62 -8.14
N ALA A 117 12.16 13.94 -7.55
CA ALA A 117 12.29 13.72 -6.11
C ALA A 117 13.65 14.19 -5.58
N SER A 118 14.39 14.97 -6.36
CA SER A 118 15.69 15.56 -6.02
C SER A 118 15.70 16.23 -4.64
N GLU A 119 14.64 16.97 -4.32
CA GLU A 119 14.42 17.62 -3.03
C GLU A 119 14.53 16.64 -1.85
N LEU A 120 13.96 15.44 -1.98
CA LEU A 120 13.96 14.42 -0.92
C LEU A 120 15.36 13.89 -0.62
N TYR A 121 16.27 13.91 -1.60
CA TYR A 121 17.65 13.49 -1.44
C TYR A 121 18.53 14.56 -0.82
N SER A 122 18.18 15.84 -0.96
CA SER A 122 18.90 16.95 -0.35
C SER A 122 18.51 17.24 1.09
N MET A 123 17.36 16.71 1.55
CA MET A 123 16.84 17.00 2.90
C MET A 123 17.82 16.64 4.01
N ASP A 124 17.93 17.54 4.99
CA ASP A 124 18.59 17.28 6.26
C ASP A 124 17.70 16.44 7.20
N LYS A 125 18.17 16.20 8.43
CA LYS A 125 17.48 15.33 9.38
C LYS A 125 16.16 15.94 9.84
N GLU A 126 16.18 17.22 10.14
CA GLU A 126 15.04 17.99 10.62
C GLU A 126 13.97 18.09 9.52
N GLU A 127 14.37 18.46 8.31
CA GLU A 127 13.51 18.57 7.12
C GLU A 127 12.86 17.21 6.79
N LEU A 128 13.65 16.13 6.77
CA LEU A 128 13.12 14.79 6.51
C LEU A 128 12.15 14.34 7.61
N THR A 129 12.42 14.69 8.86
CA THR A 129 11.54 14.35 9.99
C THR A 129 10.21 15.08 9.89
N GLU A 130 10.22 16.36 9.53
CA GLU A 130 9.01 17.16 9.32
C GLU A 130 8.20 16.66 8.14
N PHE A 131 8.87 16.38 7.01
CA PHE A 131 8.24 15.79 5.83
C PHE A 131 7.55 14.46 6.15
N VAL A 132 8.23 13.57 6.89
CA VAL A 132 7.66 12.28 7.31
C VAL A 132 6.47 12.49 8.26
N ARG A 133 6.54 13.47 9.17
CA ARG A 133 5.44 13.82 10.06
C ARG A 133 4.20 14.26 9.29
N GLU A 134 4.36 15.13 8.30
CA GLU A 134 3.26 15.60 7.45
C GLU A 134 2.60 14.42 6.71
N LYS A 135 3.41 13.57 6.06
CA LYS A 135 2.91 12.43 5.28
C LYS A 135 2.36 11.28 6.13
N THR A 136 2.68 11.23 7.41
CA THR A 136 2.19 10.20 8.37
C THR A 136 1.09 10.73 9.29
N SER A 137 0.69 11.99 9.17
CA SER A 137 -0.40 12.60 9.97
C SER A 137 -1.69 11.76 9.95
N THR A 138 -1.99 11.16 8.80
CA THR A 138 -3.12 10.25 8.64
C THR A 138 -2.69 8.81 8.89
N ASN A 139 -3.34 8.13 9.84
CA ASN A 139 -3.05 6.73 10.16
C ASN A 139 -3.71 5.78 9.15
N TRP A 140 -3.10 5.66 7.97
CA TRP A 140 -3.56 4.78 6.89
C TRP A 140 -3.66 3.31 7.29
N ARG A 141 -2.82 2.84 8.23
CA ARG A 141 -2.88 1.46 8.75
C ARG A 141 -4.18 1.20 9.50
N LYS A 142 -4.65 2.16 10.30
CA LYS A 142 -5.94 2.08 11.00
C LYS A 142 -7.11 2.12 10.00
N ILE A 143 -7.06 3.05 9.05
CA ILE A 143 -8.08 3.20 8.00
C ILE A 143 -8.19 1.92 7.17
N GLY A 144 -7.07 1.35 6.74
CA GLY A 144 -7.04 0.11 5.97
C GLY A 144 -7.66 -1.09 6.71
N LYS A 145 -7.45 -1.21 8.02
CA LYS A 145 -8.09 -2.26 8.83
C LYS A 145 -9.61 -2.10 8.90
N ILE A 146 -10.08 -0.87 9.14
CA ILE A 146 -11.53 -0.58 9.18
C ILE A 146 -12.14 -0.85 7.81
N PHE A 147 -11.47 -0.41 6.74
CA PHE A 147 -11.90 -0.65 5.37
C PHE A 147 -12.08 -2.15 5.08
N LEU A 148 -11.10 -2.99 5.45
CA LEU A 148 -11.17 -4.44 5.25
C LEU A 148 -12.34 -5.08 6.00
N LEU A 149 -12.67 -4.57 7.19
CA LEU A 149 -13.81 -5.06 7.99
C LEU A 149 -15.15 -4.91 7.25
N PHE A 150 -15.32 -3.85 6.46
CA PHE A 150 -16.53 -3.64 5.64
C PHE A 150 -16.43 -4.29 4.26
N TYR A 151 -15.24 -4.27 3.65
CA TYR A 151 -15.01 -4.80 2.32
C TYR A 151 -15.23 -6.31 2.25
N VAL A 152 -14.71 -7.07 3.22
CA VAL A 152 -14.77 -8.56 3.19
C VAL A 152 -16.22 -9.06 3.24
N PRO A 153 -17.09 -8.62 4.17
CA PRO A 153 -18.50 -9.02 4.17
C PRO A 153 -19.23 -8.63 2.89
N LEU A 154 -18.99 -7.42 2.37
CA LEU A 154 -19.62 -6.96 1.12
C LEU A 154 -19.20 -7.83 -0.07
N ALA A 155 -17.91 -8.15 -0.18
CA ALA A 155 -17.39 -8.99 -1.23
C ALA A 155 -17.98 -10.41 -1.17
N LEU A 156 -18.07 -11.00 0.03
CA LEU A 156 -18.71 -12.31 0.23
C LEU A 156 -20.19 -12.28 -0.15
N PHE A 157 -20.92 -11.24 0.25
CA PHE A 157 -22.34 -11.09 -0.07
C PHE A 157 -22.60 -10.96 -1.58
N VAL A 158 -21.83 -10.12 -2.28
CA VAL A 158 -21.95 -9.97 -3.74
C VAL A 158 -21.56 -11.26 -4.46
N THR A 159 -20.53 -11.96 -3.98
CA THR A 159 -20.14 -13.27 -4.53
C THR A 159 -21.26 -14.29 -4.35
N TYR A 160 -21.89 -14.34 -3.17
CA TYR A 160 -23.05 -15.19 -2.90
C TYR A 160 -24.22 -14.89 -3.85
N LEU A 161 -24.60 -13.61 -3.99
CA LEU A 161 -25.67 -13.21 -4.91
C LEU A 161 -25.38 -13.62 -6.36
N THR A 162 -24.12 -13.55 -6.76
CA THR A 162 -23.69 -13.96 -8.10
C THR A 162 -23.82 -15.46 -8.31
N ILE A 163 -23.40 -16.26 -7.33
CA ILE A 163 -23.55 -17.71 -7.37
C ILE A 163 -25.04 -18.08 -7.38
N TYR A 164 -25.84 -17.44 -6.54
CA TYR A 164 -27.28 -17.64 -6.50
C TYR A 164 -27.94 -17.32 -7.84
N ALA A 165 -27.63 -16.17 -8.44
CA ALA A 165 -28.11 -15.77 -9.77
C ALA A 165 -27.62 -16.70 -10.89
N TRP A 166 -26.53 -17.45 -10.66
CA TRP A 166 -26.01 -18.41 -11.63
C TRP A 166 -26.85 -19.68 -11.72
N PHE A 167 -27.35 -20.15 -10.57
CA PHE A 167 -28.15 -21.37 -10.44
C PHE A 167 -29.66 -21.14 -10.55
N LEU A 168 -30.11 -19.88 -10.61
CA LEU A 168 -31.46 -19.48 -11.00
C LEU A 168 -31.60 -19.43 -12.52
#